data_AF-A0A1W1C2N7-F1
#
_entry.id   AF-A0A1W1C2N7-F1
#
_cell.length_a   1.000
_cell.length_b   1.000
_cell.length_c   1.000
_cell.angle_alpha   90.00
_cell.angle_beta   90.00
_cell.angle_gamma   90.00
#
_symmetry.space_group_name_H-M   'P 1'
#
loop_
_entity.id
_entity.type
_entity.pdbx_description
1 polymer ?
#
loop_
_entity_poly.entity_id
_entity_poly.type
_entity_poly.pdbx_seq_one_letter_code
_entity_poly.pdbx_strand_id
1 'polypeptide(L)'
;MGTLMKESLDIAAEKFKSFGFNEEQINQLLATGKRDLEQEIEKLKTLLAEDSFNHEKINQSLHAIKGLLYNLGNNEAGDIMAELKNNQDSSEQINKIKKTLNL
;
A
#
# COMPACT_ATOMS: atom_id res chain seq x y z
N MET A 1 -2.89 -4.68 12.57
CA MET A 1 -3.04 -4.88 11.12
C MET A 1 -4.00 -3.82 10.62
N GLY A 2 -3.53 -2.86 9.83
CA GLY A 2 -4.28 -1.64 9.53
C GLY A 2 -5.52 -1.88 8.66
N THR A 3 -6.51 -1.00 8.76
CA THR A 3 -7.78 -1.03 8.00
C THR A 3 -7.55 -1.22 6.50
N LEU A 4 -6.55 -0.52 5.95
CA LEU A 4 -6.13 -0.62 4.54
C LEU A 4 -5.78 -2.04 4.11
N MET A 5 -5.00 -2.78 4.93
CA MET A 5 -4.56 -4.13 4.58
C MET A 5 -5.75 -5.08 4.51
N LYS A 6 -6.60 -5.04 5.54
CA LYS A 6 -7.78 -5.90 5.62
C LYS A 6 -8.71 -5.65 4.43
N GLU A 7 -9.06 -4.40 4.20
CA GLU A 7 -9.92 -3.99 3.09
C GLU A 7 -9.36 -4.41 1.73
N SER A 8 -8.06 -4.23 1.52
CA SER A 8 -7.40 -4.63 0.27
C SER A 8 -7.44 -6.14 0.04
N LEU A 9 -7.31 -6.94 1.10
CA LEU A 9 -7.39 -8.40 1.00
C LEU A 9 -8.82 -8.89 0.78
N ASP A 10 -9.81 -8.25 1.39
CA ASP A 10 -11.23 -8.56 1.19
C ASP A 10 -11.62 -8.27 -0.28
N ILE A 11 -11.24 -7.11 -0.81
CA ILE A 11 -11.44 -6.75 -2.24
C ILE A 11 -10.74 -7.75 -3.17
N ALA A 12 -9.48 -8.09 -2.87
CA ALA A 12 -8.71 -9.03 -3.68
C ALA A 12 -9.34 -10.42 -3.70
N ALA A 13 -9.85 -10.90 -2.56
CA ALA A 13 -10.50 -12.20 -2.46
C ALA A 13 -11.74 -12.28 -3.35
N GLU A 14 -12.59 -11.24 -3.31
CA GLU A 14 -13.77 -11.13 -4.17
C GLU A 14 -13.39 -11.08 -5.65
N LYS A 15 -12.38 -10.27 -5.99
CA LYS A 15 -11.88 -10.13 -7.36
C LYS A 15 -11.32 -11.43 -7.91
N PHE A 16 -10.46 -12.13 -7.16
CA PHE A 16 -9.91 -13.41 -7.59
C PHE A 16 -11.00 -14.49 -7.71
N LYS A 17 -11.98 -14.50 -6.81
CA LYS A 17 -13.15 -15.37 -6.93
C LYS A 17 -13.94 -15.09 -8.21
N SER A 18 -14.13 -13.81 -8.57
CA SER A 18 -14.81 -13.42 -9.81
C SER A 18 -14.08 -13.84 -11.10
N PHE A 19 -12.76 -14.01 -11.02
CA PHE A 19 -11.93 -14.54 -12.11
C PHE A 19 -11.93 -16.08 -12.21
N GLY A 20 -12.61 -16.77 -11.29
CA GLY A 20 -12.71 -18.23 -11.31
C GLY A 20 -11.53 -18.97 -10.68
N PHE A 21 -10.69 -18.29 -9.89
CA PHE A 21 -9.67 -18.96 -9.08
C PHE A 21 -10.32 -19.84 -8.01
N ASN A 22 -9.71 -20.99 -7.74
CA ASN A 22 -10.11 -21.84 -6.63
C ASN A 22 -9.58 -21.29 -5.29
N GLU A 23 -10.06 -21.84 -4.18
CA GLU A 23 -9.71 -21.36 -2.84
C GLU A 23 -8.21 -21.44 -2.53
N GLU A 24 -7.52 -22.51 -2.95
CA GLU A 24 -6.09 -22.67 -2.74
C GLU A 24 -5.29 -21.58 -3.49
N GLN A 25 -5.64 -21.32 -4.75
CA GLN A 25 -5.04 -20.27 -5.56
C GLN A 25 -5.29 -18.88 -4.95
N ILE A 26 -6.52 -18.61 -4.52
CA ILE A 26 -6.88 -17.35 -3.85
C ILE A 26 -6.03 -17.17 -2.60
N ASN A 27 -5.93 -18.19 -1.74
CA ASN A 27 -5.17 -18.12 -0.50
C ASN A 27 -3.68 -17.85 -0.76
N GLN A 28 -3.08 -18.46 -1.78
CA GLN A 28 -1.68 -18.22 -2.16
C GLN A 28 -1.45 -16.80 -2.70
N LEU A 29 -2.37 -16.30 -3.54
CA LEU A 29 -2.32 -14.94 -4.08
C LEU A 29 -2.48 -13.89 -2.97
N LEU A 30 -3.45 -14.09 -2.07
CA LEU A 30 -3.68 -13.22 -0.91
C LEU A 30 -2.49 -13.23 0.04
N ALA A 31 -1.89 -14.39 0.31
CA ALA A 31 -0.70 -14.49 1.17
C ALA A 31 0.48 -13.72 0.58
N THR A 32 0.72 -13.86 -0.73
CA THR A 32 1.80 -13.13 -1.43
C THR A 32 1.53 -11.63 -1.41
N GLY A 33 0.33 -11.21 -1.82
CA GLY A 33 -0.04 -9.80 -1.86
C GLY A 33 0.00 -9.13 -0.47
N LYS A 34 -0.48 -9.84 0.57
CA LYS A 34 -0.38 -9.39 1.96
C LYS A 34 1.08 -9.17 2.35
N ARG A 35 1.94 -10.17 2.17
CA ARG A 35 3.34 -10.12 2.58
C ARG A 35 4.06 -8.95 1.90
N ASP A 36 3.88 -8.80 0.60
CA ASP A 36 4.59 -7.79 -0.18
C ASP A 36 4.12 -6.37 0.21
N LEU A 37 2.81 -6.19 0.45
CA LEU A 37 2.26 -4.92 0.91
C LEU A 37 2.68 -4.59 2.35
N GLU A 38 2.71 -5.59 3.25
CA GLU A 38 3.21 -5.42 4.62
C GLU A 38 4.68 -4.99 4.63
N GLN A 39 5.52 -5.66 3.85
CA GLN A 39 6.95 -5.34 3.74
C GLN A 39 7.18 -3.91 3.25
N GLU A 40 6.47 -3.47 2.20
CA GLU A 40 6.67 -2.13 1.68
C GLU A 40 6.11 -1.04 2.61
N ILE A 41 5.02 -1.31 3.33
CA ILE A 41 4.52 -0.42 4.38
C ILE A 41 5.52 -0.29 5.53
N GLU A 42 6.11 -1.39 6.02
CA GLU A 42 7.12 -1.32 7.09
C GLU A 42 8.40 -0.60 6.63
N LYS A 43 8.80 -0.79 5.38
CA LYS A 43 9.90 -0.02 4.77
C LYS A 43 9.57 1.46 4.75
N LEU A 44 8.37 1.85 4.33
CA LEU A 44 7.93 3.23 4.35
C LEU A 44 7.92 3.80 5.78
N LYS A 45 7.39 3.07 6.77
CA LYS A 45 7.43 3.48 8.18
C LYS A 45 8.85 3.78 8.66
N THR A 46 9.80 2.92 8.29
CA THR A 46 11.21 3.08 8.63
C THR A 46 11.76 4.38 8.04
N LEU A 47 11.51 4.64 6.76
CA LEU A 47 11.92 5.88 6.08
C LEU A 47 11.30 7.14 6.70
N LEU A 48 10.07 7.05 7.21
CA LEU A 48 9.35 8.16 7.85
C LEU A 48 9.75 8.39 9.32
N ALA A 49 10.53 7.48 9.90
CA ALA A 49 11.07 7.58 11.25
C ALA A 49 12.52 8.08 11.28
N GLU A 50 13.18 8.18 10.12
CA GLU A 50 14.52 8.76 9.99
C GLU A 50 14.50 10.28 10.29
N ASP A 51 15.56 10.78 10.95
CA ASP A 51 15.72 12.21 11.29
C ASP A 51 15.80 13.12 10.05
N SER A 52 16.20 12.55 8.91
CA SER A 52 16.32 13.23 7.62
C SER A 52 15.56 12.44 6.57
N PHE A 53 14.44 13.00 6.09
CA PHE A 53 13.60 12.32 5.10
C PHE A 53 14.29 12.18 3.75
N ASN A 54 14.48 10.94 3.30
CA ASN A 54 14.86 10.66 1.92
C ASN A 54 13.61 10.61 1.03
N HIS A 55 13.22 11.76 0.49
CA HIS A 55 12.03 11.91 -0.34
C HIS A 55 12.01 11.00 -1.57
N GLU A 56 13.17 10.71 -2.18
CA GLU A 56 13.24 9.80 -3.31
C GLU A 56 12.83 8.38 -2.91
N LYS A 57 13.40 7.86 -1.82
CA LYS A 57 13.05 6.53 -1.29
C LYS A 57 11.59 6.46 -0.84
N ILE A 58 11.08 7.51 -0.21
CA ILE A 58 9.67 7.60 0.20
C ILE A 58 8.75 7.53 -1.03
N ASN A 59 9.06 8.30 -2.08
CA ASN A 59 8.30 8.27 -3.32
C ASN A 59 8.37 6.92 -4.04
N GLN A 60 9.53 6.24 -3.99
CA GLN A 60 9.67 4.88 -4.51
C GLN A 60 8.78 3.89 -3.73
N SER A 61 8.75 4.00 -2.39
CA SER A 61 7.88 3.17 -1.56
C SER A 61 6.39 3.44 -1.81
N LEU A 62 5.98 4.70 -1.92
CA LEU A 62 4.60 5.05 -2.31
C LEU A 62 4.23 4.48 -3.68
N HIS A 63 5.15 4.51 -4.65
CA HIS A 63 4.92 3.93 -5.97
C HIS A 63 4.74 2.41 -5.93
N ALA A 64 5.55 1.71 -5.12
CA ALA A 64 5.43 0.28 -4.93
C ALA A 64 4.11 -0.10 -4.22
N ILE A 65 3.75 0.60 -3.14
CA ILE A 65 2.47 0.41 -2.44
C ILE A 65 1.30 0.63 -3.39
N LYS A 66 1.34 1.69 -4.22
CA LYS A 66 0.32 1.92 -5.26
C LYS A 66 0.14 0.71 -6.17
N GLY A 67 1.24 0.19 -6.72
CA GLY A 67 1.19 -0.97 -7.61
C GLY A 67 0.60 -2.21 -6.94
N LEU A 68 0.98 -2.46 -5.69
CA LEU A 68 0.46 -3.58 -4.90
C LEU A 68 -1.05 -3.43 -4.63
N LEU A 69 -1.53 -2.23 -4.31
CA LEU A 69 -2.95 -1.96 -4.09
C LEU A 69 -3.78 -2.16 -5.38
N TYR A 70 -3.27 -1.71 -6.52
CA TYR A 70 -3.91 -1.98 -7.82
C TYR A 70 -3.95 -3.47 -8.17
N ASN A 71 -2.88 -4.21 -7.87
CA ASN A 71 -2.85 -5.67 -8.06
C ASN A 71 -3.88 -6.38 -7.18
N LEU A 72 -4.08 -5.91 -5.95
CA LEU A 72 -5.13 -6.36 -5.03
C LEU A 72 -6.52 -5.84 -5.41
N GLY A 73 -6.62 -4.93 -6.38
CA GLY A 73 -7.89 -4.35 -6.83
C GLY A 73 -8.42 -3.20 -5.97
N ASN A 74 -7.68 -2.77 -4.94
CA ASN A 74 -8.02 -1.59 -4.15
C ASN A 74 -7.53 -0.32 -4.87
N ASN A 75 -8.25 0.05 -5.93
CA ASN A 75 -7.88 1.17 -6.79
C ASN A 75 -7.98 2.51 -6.05
N GLU A 76 -8.98 2.70 -5.20
CA GLU A 76 -9.16 3.93 -4.42
C GLU A 76 -7.94 4.19 -3.53
N ALA A 77 -7.49 3.19 -2.77
CA ALA A 77 -6.28 3.35 -1.95
C ALA A 77 -5.03 3.56 -2.81
N GLY A 78 -4.94 2.92 -3.98
CA GLY A 78 -3.86 3.16 -4.92
C GLY A 78 -3.82 4.61 -5.42
N ASP A 79 -4.97 5.21 -5.72
CA ASP A 79 -5.09 6.59 -6.15
C ASP A 79 -4.65 7.56 -5.05
N ILE A 80 -5.01 7.29 -3.79
CA ILE A 80 -4.53 8.05 -2.64
C ILE A 80 -2.99 8.02 -2.56
N MET A 81 -2.34 6.87 -2.77
CA MET A 81 -0.86 6.80 -2.81
C MET A 81 -0.26 7.63 -3.95
N ALA A 82 -0.95 7.71 -5.08
CA ALA A 82 -0.52 8.55 -6.21
C ALA A 82 -0.62 10.05 -5.88
N GLU A 83 -1.68 10.48 -5.19
CA GLU A 83 -1.85 11.86 -4.74
C GLU A 83 -0.79 12.27 -3.71
N LEU A 84 -0.46 11.37 -2.78
CA LEU A 84 0.57 11.60 -1.78
C LEU A 84 1.94 11.90 -2.41
N LYS A 85 2.25 11.34 -3.59
CA LYS A 85 3.51 11.62 -4.30
C LYS A 85 3.60 13.05 -4.86
N ASN A 86 2.47 13.67 -5.20
CA ASN A 86 2.43 14.92 -5.97
C ASN A 86 2.47 16.21 -5.11
N ASN A 87 2.60 16.10 -3.78
CA ASN A 87 2.71 17.29 -2.92
C ASN A 87 4.15 17.87 -2.97
N GLN A 88 4.26 19.17 -3.24
CA GLN A 88 5.55 19.87 -3.35
C GLN A 88 6.13 20.29 -1.99
N ASP A 89 5.31 20.33 -0.94
CA ASP A 89 5.79 20.57 0.43
C ASP A 89 6.14 19.23 1.10
N SER A 90 7.44 19.03 1.27
CA SER A 90 8.05 17.86 1.92
C SER A 90 7.50 17.55 3.30
N SER A 91 7.17 18.53 4.14
CA SER A 91 6.68 18.29 5.50
C SER A 91 5.19 18.01 5.53
N GLU A 92 4.41 18.72 4.71
CA GLU A 92 2.97 18.47 4.55
C GLU A 92 2.73 17.07 3.97
N GLN A 93 3.53 16.67 2.98
CA GLN A 93 3.49 15.34 2.37
C GLN A 93 3.66 14.24 3.43
N ILE A 94 4.68 14.34 4.28
CA ILE A 94 4.99 13.34 5.31
C ILE A 94 3.84 13.20 6.31
N ASN A 95 3.26 14.31 6.75
CA ASN A 95 2.12 14.30 7.66
C ASN A 95 0.88 13.64 7.02
N LYS A 96 0.62 13.92 5.74
CA LYS A 96 -0.46 13.25 4.99
C LYS A 96 -0.22 11.74 4.89
N ILE A 97 1.01 11.31 4.58
CA ILE A 97 1.33 9.87 4.51
C ILE A 97 1.07 9.20 5.85
N LYS A 98 1.57 9.78 6.96
CA LYS A 98 1.37 9.22 8.31
C LYS A 98 -0.11 9.08 8.65
N LYS A 99 -0.90 10.13 8.38
CA LYS A 99 -2.35 10.11 8.62
C LYS A 99 -3.07 9.07 7.77
N THR A 100 -2.78 8.99 6.47
CA THR A 100 -3.44 8.05 5.54
C THR A 100 -3.15 6.60 5.91
N LEU A 101 -1.91 6.29 6.30
CA LEU A 101 -1.48 4.94 6.62
C LEU A 101 -1.65 4.57 8.10
N ASN A 102 -2.19 5.47 8.92
CA ASN A 102 -2.28 5.36 10.39
C ASN A 102 -0.92 4.99 11.03
N LEU A 103 0.12 5.76 10.68
CA LEU A 103 1.50 5.61 11.16
C LEU A 103 1.86 6.64 12.23
#